data_AF-A0A942NU34-F1
#
_entry.id   AF-A0A942NU34-F1
#
_cell.length_a   1.000
_cell.length_b   1.000
_cell.length_c   1.000
_cell.angle_alpha   90.00
_cell.angle_beta   90.00
_cell.angle_gamma   90.00
#
_symmetry.space_group_name_H-M   'P 1'
#
loop_
_entity.id
_entity.type
_entity.pdbx_description
1 polymer ?
#
loop_
_entity_poly.entity_id
_entity_poly.type
_entity_poly.pdbx_seq_one_letter_code
_entity_poly.pdbx_strand_id
1 'polypeptide(L)'
;MNNIHKLEQTATQVRRDIVRMVHACQSGHPGGSLGCADLLTALFFDQMNINPEKFDMNGQNEDLFFLSNGHISPLFYSVLARRGYFPVSELASFRKMHSRLQGHPATLEELPGVRVASGSLGQGLSVAIGAALAKRLNNDPGLVFVLMGDGEQQEGQIWEAVLHAGARKIDNIIAIIDYNGQQIDGPVDKIMPLGDLGAKYEAFGWKVIPFDGNNMSETVETIS
;
A
#
# COMPACT_ATOMS: atom_id res chain seq x y z
N MET A 1 -13.16 20.66 4.18
CA MET A 1 -12.84 21.27 2.86
C MET A 1 -11.37 21.68 2.73
N ASN A 2 -10.79 22.49 3.64
CA ASN A 2 -9.37 22.91 3.52
C ASN A 2 -8.34 21.77 3.55
N ASN A 3 -8.67 20.62 4.16
CA ASN A 3 -7.77 19.47 4.22
C ASN A 3 -7.78 18.64 2.92
N ILE A 4 -8.96 18.35 2.36
CA ILE A 4 -9.13 17.58 1.12
C ILE A 4 -8.36 18.20 -0.05
N HIS A 5 -8.49 19.51 -0.28
CA HIS A 5 -7.79 20.17 -1.37
C HIS A 5 -6.25 20.07 -1.23
N LYS A 6 -5.73 20.09 0.00
CA LYS A 6 -4.28 19.90 0.25
C LYS A 6 -3.84 18.47 -0.07
N LEU A 7 -4.68 17.48 0.24
CA LEU A 7 -4.44 16.08 -0.13
C LEU A 7 -4.45 15.92 -1.64
N GLU A 8 -5.42 16.50 -2.36
CA GLU A 8 -5.49 16.46 -3.83
C GLU A 8 -4.26 17.09 -4.50
N GLN A 9 -3.78 18.23 -3.96
CA GLN A 9 -2.54 18.86 -4.41
C GLN A 9 -1.32 17.95 -4.17
N THR A 10 -1.29 17.27 -3.02
CA THR A 10 -0.21 16.32 -2.68
C THR A 10 -0.24 15.12 -3.61
N ALA A 11 -1.41 14.52 -3.84
CA ALA A 11 -1.59 13.38 -4.74
C ALA A 11 -1.24 13.75 -6.19
N THR A 12 -1.60 14.96 -6.65
CA THR A 12 -1.16 15.51 -7.95
C THR A 12 0.35 15.57 -8.02
N GLN A 13 1.01 16.04 -6.97
CA GLN A 13 2.46 16.12 -6.93
C GLN A 13 3.12 14.73 -6.87
N VAL A 14 2.53 13.77 -6.16
CA VAL A 14 2.96 12.36 -6.13
C VAL A 14 2.91 11.76 -7.54
N ARG A 15 1.83 11.97 -8.29
CA ARG A 15 1.71 11.54 -9.70
C ARG A 15 2.84 12.10 -10.59
N ARG A 16 3.22 13.37 -10.39
CA ARG A 16 4.36 13.99 -11.11
C ARG A 16 5.69 13.31 -10.77
N ASP A 17 5.90 12.94 -9.52
CA ASP A 17 7.13 12.27 -9.10
C ASP A 17 7.23 10.86 -9.70
N ILE A 18 6.12 10.10 -9.70
CA ILE A 18 6.03 8.78 -10.32
C ILE A 18 6.50 8.83 -11.77
N VAL A 19 5.91 9.73 -12.57
CA VAL A 19 6.26 9.87 -13.99
C VAL A 19 7.74 10.24 -14.16
N ARG A 20 8.28 11.14 -13.33
CA ARG A 20 9.70 11.52 -13.37
C ARG A 20 10.63 10.37 -13.02
N MET A 21 10.33 9.61 -11.97
CA MET A 21 11.14 8.47 -11.54
C MET A 21 11.21 7.40 -12.63
N VAL A 22 10.05 6.95 -13.11
CA VAL A 22 9.95 5.89 -14.13
C VAL A 22 10.58 6.34 -15.44
N HIS A 23 10.38 7.59 -15.85
CA HIS A 23 11.01 8.15 -17.04
C HIS A 23 12.53 8.25 -16.89
N ALA A 24 13.05 8.69 -15.75
CA ALA A 24 14.49 8.89 -15.57
C ALA A 24 15.31 7.59 -15.65
N CYS A 25 14.75 6.45 -15.20
CA CYS A 25 15.42 5.15 -15.28
C CYS A 25 14.91 4.24 -16.41
N GLN A 26 13.96 4.73 -17.23
CA GLN A 26 13.34 4.00 -18.34
C GLN A 26 12.78 2.62 -17.92
N SER A 27 12.28 2.53 -16.69
CA SER A 27 11.88 1.28 -16.07
C SER A 27 10.95 1.50 -14.88
N GLY A 28 9.91 0.69 -14.74
CA GLY A 28 8.97 0.75 -13.61
C GLY A 28 7.51 0.70 -14.04
N HIS A 29 6.60 0.85 -13.08
CA HIS A 29 5.18 0.58 -13.25
C HIS A 29 4.34 1.82 -12.96
N PRO A 30 4.12 2.70 -13.95
CA PRO A 30 3.39 3.95 -13.73
C PRO A 30 1.89 3.74 -13.52
N GLY A 31 1.27 2.74 -14.17
CA GLY A 31 -0.19 2.53 -14.14
C GLY A 31 -0.77 2.40 -12.73
N GLY A 32 -0.47 1.29 -12.04
CA GLY A 32 -0.93 1.07 -10.66
C GLY A 32 -0.44 2.15 -9.68
N SER A 33 0.78 2.67 -9.90
CA SER A 33 1.31 3.78 -9.08
C SER A 33 0.44 5.05 -9.19
N LEU A 34 -0.01 5.40 -10.39
CA LEU A 34 -0.84 6.60 -10.62
C LEU A 34 -2.27 6.41 -10.11
N GLY A 35 -2.82 5.20 -10.24
CA GLY A 35 -4.18 4.86 -9.80
C GLY A 35 -4.37 4.90 -8.29
N CYS A 36 -3.31 4.60 -7.52
CA CYS A 36 -3.37 4.58 -6.05
C CYS A 36 -2.89 5.87 -5.37
N ALA A 37 -2.67 6.96 -6.13
CA ALA A 37 -2.06 8.17 -5.58
C ALA A 37 -2.95 8.92 -4.56
N ASP A 38 -4.27 8.95 -4.78
CA ASP A 38 -5.20 9.60 -3.84
C ASP A 38 -5.30 8.79 -2.55
N LEU A 39 -5.55 7.48 -2.66
CA LEU A 39 -5.57 6.53 -1.55
C LEU A 39 -4.32 6.62 -0.66
N LEU A 40 -3.13 6.47 -1.24
CA LEU A 40 -1.91 6.42 -0.44
C LEU A 40 -1.56 7.79 0.16
N THR A 41 -1.96 8.88 -0.51
CA THR A 41 -1.85 10.23 0.05
C THR A 41 -2.80 10.41 1.24
N ALA A 42 -4.06 10.00 1.13
CA ALA A 42 -5.01 10.07 2.26
C ALA A 42 -4.50 9.25 3.47
N LEU A 43 -4.02 8.03 3.23
CA LEU A 43 -3.46 7.18 4.29
C LEU A 43 -2.32 7.87 5.04
N PHE A 44 -1.28 8.32 4.33
CA PHE A 44 -0.05 8.81 4.98
C PHE A 44 -0.15 10.24 5.53
N PHE A 45 -1.00 11.09 4.95
CA PHE A 45 -1.07 12.51 5.30
C PHE A 45 -2.26 12.88 6.19
N ASP A 46 -3.22 11.97 6.37
CA ASP A 46 -4.45 12.25 7.11
C ASP A 46 -4.82 11.14 8.12
N GLN A 47 -4.81 9.88 7.69
CA GLN A 47 -5.43 8.79 8.46
C GLN A 47 -4.48 8.08 9.42
N MET A 48 -3.27 7.76 8.95
CA MET A 48 -2.32 6.99 9.76
C MET A 48 -1.70 7.85 10.87
N ASN A 49 -1.69 7.32 12.07
CA ASN A 49 -0.89 7.81 13.18
C ASN A 49 0.57 7.33 13.05
N ILE A 50 1.41 8.15 12.42
CA ILE A 50 2.82 7.84 12.12
C ILE A 50 3.75 9.03 12.42
N ASN A 51 4.99 8.75 12.81
CA ASN A 51 6.02 9.76 12.97
C ASN A 51 7.26 9.49 12.08
N PRO A 52 7.37 10.16 10.92
CA PRO A 52 8.50 9.96 10.00
C PRO A 52 9.86 10.37 10.60
N GLU A 53 9.88 11.36 11.49
CA GLU A 53 11.13 11.86 12.12
C GLU A 53 11.69 10.88 13.16
N LYS A 54 10.86 9.97 13.67
CA LYS A 54 11.21 8.97 14.68
C LYS A 54 10.91 7.55 14.20
N PHE A 55 11.09 7.30 12.90
CA PHE A 55 10.86 5.98 12.33
C PHE A 55 11.65 4.90 13.09
N ASP A 56 10.93 3.91 13.61
CA ASP A 56 11.48 2.71 14.21
C ASP A 56 10.93 1.47 13.51
N MET A 57 11.76 0.46 13.30
CA MET A 57 11.40 -0.77 12.57
C MET A 57 10.30 -1.60 13.26
N ASN A 58 10.10 -1.44 14.57
CA ASN A 58 9.02 -2.11 15.30
C ASN A 58 7.68 -1.37 15.21
N GLY A 59 7.69 -0.05 14.97
CA GLY A 59 6.48 0.76 14.82
C GLY A 59 5.53 0.69 16.04
N GLN A 60 6.10 0.72 17.23
CA GLN A 60 5.35 0.68 18.48
C GLN A 60 4.51 1.94 18.64
N ASN A 61 3.22 1.79 18.94
CA ASN A 61 2.24 2.88 19.10
C ASN A 61 2.04 3.73 17.82
N GLU A 62 2.34 3.17 16.65
CA GLU A 62 2.10 3.77 15.33
C GLU A 62 1.28 2.82 14.45
N ASP A 63 0.56 3.36 13.48
CA ASP A 63 -0.03 2.54 12.43
C ASP A 63 1.06 2.02 11.48
N LEU A 64 0.84 0.82 10.94
CA LEU A 64 1.78 0.18 10.01
C LEU A 64 1.17 0.13 8.62
N PHE A 65 2.01 0.29 7.60
CA PHE A 65 1.61 0.13 6.21
C PHE A 65 2.51 -0.90 5.52
N PHE A 66 1.91 -1.76 4.71
CA PHE A 66 2.58 -2.75 3.88
C PHE A 66 2.13 -2.61 2.42
N LEU A 67 3.11 -2.50 1.51
CA LEU A 67 2.85 -2.53 0.08
C LEU A 67 3.03 -3.96 -0.45
N SER A 68 1.95 -4.70 -0.62
CA SER A 68 2.00 -6.10 -1.10
C SER A 68 2.33 -6.17 -2.58
N ASN A 69 1.65 -5.36 -3.40
CA ASN A 69 1.91 -5.17 -4.82
C ASN A 69 3.15 -4.29 -5.05
N GLY A 70 4.31 -4.73 -4.56
CA GLY A 70 5.56 -3.96 -4.46
C GLY A 70 6.07 -3.32 -5.77
N HIS A 71 5.56 -3.74 -6.92
CA HIS A 71 5.93 -3.19 -8.21
C HIS A 71 5.52 -1.71 -8.38
N ILE A 72 4.54 -1.22 -7.60
CA ILE A 72 4.14 0.20 -7.53
C ILE A 72 5.02 1.04 -6.57
N SER A 73 6.25 0.59 -6.33
CA SER A 73 7.25 1.29 -5.52
C SER A 73 7.45 2.79 -5.84
N PRO A 74 7.33 3.29 -7.08
CA PRO A 74 7.40 4.74 -7.34
C PRO A 74 6.37 5.54 -6.52
N LEU A 75 5.14 5.04 -6.38
CA LEU A 75 4.12 5.69 -5.57
C LEU A 75 4.56 5.75 -4.10
N PHE A 76 4.94 4.60 -3.56
CA PHE A 76 5.29 4.47 -2.15
C PHE A 76 6.48 5.35 -1.77
N TYR A 77 7.54 5.36 -2.59
CA TYR A 77 8.70 6.22 -2.35
C TYR A 77 8.36 7.71 -2.42
N SER A 78 7.53 8.14 -3.37
CA SER A 78 7.10 9.54 -3.44
C SER A 78 6.34 9.95 -2.17
N VAL A 79 5.40 9.13 -1.71
CA VAL A 79 4.64 9.37 -0.49
C VAL A 79 5.55 9.42 0.74
N LEU A 80 6.45 8.45 0.92
CA LEU A 80 7.41 8.43 2.03
C LEU A 80 8.31 9.68 2.03
N ALA A 81 8.90 10.04 0.89
CA ALA A 81 9.76 11.20 0.78
C ALA A 81 9.02 12.50 1.13
N ARG A 82 7.78 12.64 0.66
CA ARG A 82 6.94 13.82 0.92
C ARG A 82 6.40 13.88 2.33
N ARG A 83 6.23 12.73 2.97
CA ARG A 83 5.85 12.65 4.38
C ARG A 83 7.03 12.97 5.31
N GLY A 84 8.26 12.88 4.82
CA GLY A 84 9.47 13.30 5.53
C GLY A 84 10.37 12.15 5.98
N TYR A 85 10.15 10.92 5.50
CA TYR A 85 10.98 9.76 5.84
C TYR A 85 12.41 9.87 5.28
N PHE A 86 12.57 10.55 4.15
CA PHE A 86 13.86 10.83 3.52
C PHE A 86 13.74 12.02 2.54
N PRO A 87 14.85 12.63 2.08
CA PRO A 87 14.80 13.81 1.22
C PRO A 87 14.16 13.53 -0.16
N VAL A 88 13.29 14.43 -0.62
CA VAL A 88 12.65 14.35 -1.95
C VAL A 88 13.66 14.28 -3.09
N SER A 89 14.85 14.87 -2.93
CA SER A 89 15.92 14.78 -3.94
C SER A 89 16.41 13.36 -4.20
N GLU A 90 16.27 12.44 -3.23
CA GLU A 90 16.66 11.04 -3.37
C GLU A 90 15.79 10.30 -4.40
N LEU A 91 14.56 10.76 -4.69
CA LEU A 91 13.69 10.19 -5.74
C LEU A 91 14.38 10.14 -7.11
N ALA A 92 15.31 11.06 -7.40
CA ALA A 92 16.09 11.06 -8.63
C ALA A 92 17.08 9.87 -8.75
N SER A 93 17.22 9.07 -7.70
CA SER A 93 18.05 7.86 -7.65
C SER A 93 17.30 6.56 -7.89
N PHE A 94 15.98 6.59 -8.06
CA PHE A 94 15.15 5.40 -8.28
C PHE A 94 15.74 4.44 -9.32
N ARG A 95 15.88 3.16 -8.92
CA ARG A 95 16.47 2.05 -9.70
C ARG A 95 17.93 2.23 -10.14
N LYS A 96 18.65 3.25 -9.67
CA LYS A 96 20.08 3.39 -9.93
C LYS A 96 20.89 2.44 -9.04
N MET A 97 22.03 2.01 -9.55
CA MET A 97 23.02 1.28 -8.75
C MET A 97 23.36 2.08 -7.48
N HIS A 98 23.45 1.37 -6.34
CA HIS A 98 23.72 1.94 -5.02
C HIS A 98 22.65 2.91 -4.48
N SER A 99 21.48 3.00 -5.10
CA SER A 99 20.33 3.70 -4.52
C SER A 99 19.67 2.86 -3.43
N ARG A 100 19.01 3.51 -2.46
CA ARG A 100 18.09 2.82 -1.56
C ARG A 100 16.69 2.61 -2.17
N LEU A 101 16.37 3.35 -3.24
CA LEU A 101 15.08 3.29 -3.94
C LEU A 101 15.10 2.19 -5.00
N GLN A 102 15.01 0.95 -4.53
CA GLN A 102 15.06 -0.27 -5.34
C GLN A 102 13.84 -0.43 -6.27
N GLY A 103 13.92 -1.37 -7.22
CA GLY A 103 12.82 -1.60 -8.16
C GLY A 103 11.52 -2.07 -7.51
N HIS A 104 11.66 -2.76 -6.37
CA HIS A 104 10.61 -3.13 -5.41
C HIS A 104 11.11 -2.76 -4.00
N PRO A 105 10.23 -2.51 -3.01
CA PRO A 105 10.65 -2.23 -1.65
C PRO A 105 11.52 -3.36 -1.11
N ALA A 106 12.62 -2.98 -0.46
CA ALA A 106 13.57 -3.89 0.15
C ALA A 106 14.06 -3.26 1.46
N THR A 107 14.42 -4.11 2.42
CA THR A 107 14.85 -3.69 3.76
C THR A 107 16.36 -3.59 3.90
N LEU A 108 17.12 -4.21 2.99
CA LEU A 108 18.58 -4.27 3.04
C LEU A 108 19.22 -2.88 2.98
N GLU A 109 18.59 -1.96 2.25
CA GLU A 109 19.03 -0.60 2.03
C GLU A 109 18.63 0.35 3.18
N GLU A 110 17.92 -0.15 4.20
CA GLU A 110 17.52 0.60 5.40
C GLU A 110 16.77 1.90 5.06
N LEU A 111 15.91 1.88 4.04
CA LEU A 111 15.08 3.02 3.69
C LEU A 111 13.95 3.19 4.75
N PRO A 112 13.88 4.33 5.47
CA PRO A 112 12.84 4.54 6.47
C PRO A 112 11.44 4.47 5.86
N GLY A 113 10.52 3.83 6.60
CA GLY A 113 9.16 3.55 6.14
C GLY A 113 8.96 2.19 5.45
N VAL A 114 10.03 1.55 4.96
CA VAL A 114 9.96 0.20 4.37
C VAL A 114 10.24 -0.85 5.44
N ARG A 115 9.21 -1.61 5.83
CA ARG A 115 9.30 -2.61 6.91
C ARG A 115 9.54 -4.05 6.42
N VAL A 116 9.22 -4.33 5.17
CA VAL A 116 9.38 -5.65 4.56
C VAL A 116 9.77 -5.48 3.10
N ALA A 117 10.55 -6.45 2.60
CA ALA A 117 10.71 -6.58 1.16
C ALA A 117 9.40 -7.07 0.54
N SER A 118 9.02 -6.51 -0.61
CA SER A 118 7.89 -6.99 -1.41
C SER A 118 8.25 -7.07 -2.89
N GLY A 119 7.33 -7.56 -3.72
CA GLY A 119 7.54 -7.77 -5.15
C GLY A 119 7.16 -9.17 -5.62
N SER A 120 7.36 -10.18 -4.77
CA SER A 120 6.60 -11.43 -4.91
C SER A 120 5.19 -11.17 -4.41
N LEU A 121 4.23 -11.17 -5.34
CA LEU A 121 2.81 -10.96 -5.02
C LEU A 121 2.29 -12.02 -4.05
N GLY A 122 1.24 -11.68 -3.31
CA GLY A 122 0.51 -12.59 -2.42
C GLY A 122 1.03 -12.65 -0.99
N GLN A 123 2.24 -12.14 -0.72
CA GLN A 123 2.89 -12.29 0.58
C GLN A 123 2.55 -11.18 1.59
N GLY A 124 2.24 -9.97 1.12
CA GLY A 124 2.13 -8.79 1.99
C GLY A 124 0.99 -8.89 3.00
N LEU A 125 -0.14 -9.49 2.64
CA LEU A 125 -1.25 -9.71 3.60
C LEU A 125 -0.85 -10.66 4.73
N SER A 126 -0.14 -11.75 4.44
CA SER A 126 0.36 -12.67 5.47
C SER A 126 1.29 -11.97 6.45
N VAL A 127 2.20 -11.11 5.94
CA VAL A 127 3.12 -10.32 6.77
C VAL A 127 2.35 -9.30 7.62
N ALA A 128 1.41 -8.56 7.01
CA ALA A 128 0.58 -7.58 7.69
C ALA A 128 -0.24 -8.21 8.83
N ILE A 129 -0.79 -9.41 8.60
CA ILE A 129 -1.48 -10.19 9.65
C ILE A 129 -0.54 -10.52 10.81
N GLY A 130 0.70 -10.92 10.53
CA GLY A 130 1.70 -11.16 11.57
C GLY A 130 1.97 -9.92 12.42
N ALA A 131 2.06 -8.74 11.79
CA ALA A 131 2.21 -7.47 12.49
C ALA A 131 0.98 -7.10 13.32
N ALA A 132 -0.23 -7.31 12.78
CA ALA A 132 -1.50 -7.07 13.48
C ALA A 132 -1.62 -7.95 14.73
N LEU A 133 -1.24 -9.24 14.62
CA LEU A 133 -1.16 -10.16 15.75
C LEU A 133 -0.16 -9.68 16.81
N ALA A 134 1.02 -9.24 16.41
CA ALA A 134 2.03 -8.73 17.34
C ALA A 134 1.52 -7.50 18.10
N LYS A 135 0.86 -6.56 17.43
CA LYS A 135 0.24 -5.39 18.08
C LYS A 135 -0.81 -5.81 19.11
N ARG A 136 -1.71 -6.73 18.74
CA ARG A 136 -2.73 -7.27 19.65
C ARG A 136 -2.11 -7.93 20.89
N LEU A 137 -1.05 -8.74 20.72
CA LEU A 137 -0.34 -9.38 21.83
C LEU A 137 0.35 -8.37 22.75
N ASN A 138 0.77 -7.23 22.21
CA ASN A 138 1.42 -6.16 22.95
C ASN A 138 0.43 -5.13 23.55
N ASN A 139 -0.88 -5.30 23.35
CA ASN A 139 -1.90 -4.29 23.66
C ASN A 139 -1.64 -2.92 22.99
N ASP A 140 -1.04 -2.93 21.80
CA ASP A 140 -0.83 -1.75 20.97
C ASP A 140 -2.10 -1.50 20.14
N PRO A 141 -2.75 -0.32 20.25
CA PRO A 141 -4.00 -0.03 19.58
C PRO A 141 -3.83 0.33 18.10
N GLY A 142 -2.61 0.40 17.58
CA GLY A 142 -2.34 0.78 16.19
C GLY A 142 -2.95 -0.19 15.18
N LEU A 143 -3.35 0.36 14.05
CA LEU A 143 -3.90 -0.37 12.92
C LEU A 143 -2.78 -0.81 11.97
N VAL A 144 -3.08 -1.86 11.20
CA VAL A 144 -2.21 -2.35 10.13
C VAL A 144 -2.93 -2.23 8.80
N PHE A 145 -2.37 -1.46 7.89
CA PHE A 145 -2.87 -1.27 6.53
C PHE A 145 -2.02 -2.09 5.55
N VAL A 146 -2.67 -2.71 4.57
CA VAL A 146 -1.99 -3.37 3.46
C VAL A 146 -2.67 -3.04 2.14
N LEU A 147 -1.88 -2.61 1.15
CA LEU A 147 -2.33 -2.38 -0.21
C LEU A 147 -1.94 -3.54 -1.11
N MET A 148 -2.92 -4.09 -1.83
CA MET A 148 -2.79 -5.23 -2.73
C MET A 148 -3.37 -4.89 -4.10
N GLY A 149 -2.97 -5.62 -5.14
CA GLY A 149 -3.61 -5.55 -6.45
C GLY A 149 -4.77 -6.54 -6.60
N ASP A 150 -5.67 -6.31 -7.55
CA ASP A 150 -6.70 -7.27 -7.95
C ASP A 150 -6.11 -8.53 -8.64
N GLY A 151 -5.16 -8.37 -9.56
CA GLY A 151 -4.43 -9.50 -10.15
C GLY A 151 -3.67 -10.32 -9.11
N GLU A 152 -3.18 -9.67 -8.04
CA GLU A 152 -2.53 -10.34 -6.91
C GLU A 152 -3.50 -11.25 -6.12
N GLN A 153 -4.81 -11.04 -6.19
CA GLN A 153 -5.81 -11.89 -5.54
C GLN A 153 -5.91 -13.30 -6.17
N GLN A 154 -5.19 -13.55 -7.26
CA GLN A 154 -5.06 -14.88 -7.87
C GLN A 154 -4.08 -15.77 -7.12
N GLU A 155 -3.22 -15.20 -6.26
CA GLU A 155 -2.29 -15.96 -5.44
C GLU A 155 -3.01 -16.71 -4.32
N GLY A 156 -2.78 -18.03 -4.22
CA GLY A 156 -3.40 -18.88 -3.20
C GLY A 156 -3.09 -18.41 -1.77
N GLN A 157 -1.90 -17.85 -1.56
CA GLN A 157 -1.45 -17.33 -0.27
C GLN A 157 -2.35 -16.22 0.28
N ILE A 158 -2.94 -15.38 -0.58
CA ILE A 158 -3.92 -14.37 -0.15
C ILE A 158 -5.10 -15.04 0.53
N TRP A 159 -5.62 -16.13 -0.05
CA TRP A 159 -6.79 -16.82 0.48
C TRP A 159 -6.51 -17.57 1.78
N GLU A 160 -5.31 -18.10 1.96
CA GLU A 160 -4.86 -18.63 3.25
C GLU A 160 -4.86 -17.53 4.33
N ALA A 161 -4.35 -16.34 3.98
CA ALA A 161 -4.28 -15.19 4.87
C ALA A 161 -5.67 -14.61 5.21
N VAL A 162 -6.54 -14.45 4.20
CA VAL A 162 -7.93 -13.99 4.35
C VAL A 162 -8.72 -14.92 5.26
N LEU A 163 -8.64 -16.24 5.03
CA LEU A 163 -9.25 -17.26 5.89
C LEU A 163 -8.71 -17.17 7.33
N HIS A 164 -7.40 -17.05 7.50
CA HIS A 164 -6.78 -16.99 8.82
C HIS A 164 -7.25 -15.77 9.63
N ALA A 165 -7.22 -14.58 9.03
CA ALA A 165 -7.60 -13.34 9.71
C ALA A 165 -9.06 -13.36 10.20
N GLY A 166 -9.98 -13.80 9.34
CA GLY A 166 -11.39 -13.95 9.70
C GLY A 166 -11.60 -14.98 10.81
N ALA A 167 -11.01 -16.17 10.67
CA ALA A 167 -11.11 -17.23 11.68
C ALA A 167 -10.52 -16.84 13.04
N ARG A 168 -9.51 -15.96 13.06
CA ARG A 168 -8.85 -15.46 14.28
C ARG A 168 -9.35 -14.11 14.75
N LYS A 169 -10.39 -13.56 14.11
CA LYS A 169 -11.00 -12.26 14.41
C LYS A 169 -9.93 -11.19 14.60
N ILE A 170 -9.05 -11.06 13.61
CA ILE A 170 -8.03 -10.01 13.59
C ILE A 170 -8.72 -8.75 13.08
N ASP A 171 -9.03 -7.84 13.99
CA ASP A 171 -9.89 -6.66 13.77
C ASP A 171 -9.10 -5.35 13.70
N ASN A 172 -7.78 -5.39 13.90
CA ASN A 172 -6.87 -4.26 13.76
C ASN A 172 -6.10 -4.26 12.42
N ILE A 173 -6.67 -4.86 11.38
CA ILE A 173 -6.10 -4.89 10.02
C ILE A 173 -7.10 -4.38 8.98
N ILE A 174 -6.63 -3.54 8.07
CA ILE A 174 -7.38 -2.99 6.94
C ILE A 174 -6.66 -3.40 5.66
N ALA A 175 -7.31 -4.27 4.88
CA ALA A 175 -6.80 -4.76 3.61
C ALA A 175 -7.48 -4.01 2.46
N ILE A 176 -6.70 -3.32 1.64
CA ILE A 176 -7.18 -2.48 0.54
C ILE A 176 -6.75 -3.12 -0.78
N ILE A 177 -7.69 -3.28 -1.70
CA ILE A 177 -7.45 -3.88 -3.02
C ILE A 177 -7.59 -2.78 -4.07
N ASP A 178 -6.52 -2.51 -4.80
CA ASP A 178 -6.55 -1.71 -6.03
C ASP A 178 -7.25 -2.53 -7.12
N TYR A 179 -8.56 -2.30 -7.24
CA TYR A 179 -9.42 -2.96 -8.22
C TYR A 179 -9.48 -2.16 -9.52
N ASN A 180 -8.37 -2.16 -10.26
CA ASN A 180 -8.20 -1.39 -11.50
C ASN A 180 -8.55 -2.17 -12.78
N GLY A 181 -8.83 -3.47 -12.66
CA GLY A 181 -9.25 -4.37 -13.73
C GLY A 181 -8.14 -4.81 -14.68
N GLN A 182 -6.88 -4.53 -14.39
CA GLN A 182 -5.74 -4.77 -15.27
C GLN A 182 -4.63 -5.58 -14.60
N GLN A 183 -4.00 -6.45 -15.38
CA GLN A 183 -2.76 -7.15 -15.03
C GLN A 183 -1.81 -7.19 -16.23
N ILE A 184 -0.64 -7.82 -16.09
CA ILE A 184 0.45 -7.76 -17.09
C ILE A 184 -0.03 -8.21 -18.48
N ASP A 185 -0.71 -9.35 -18.57
CA ASP A 185 -1.12 -9.94 -19.85
C ASP A 185 -2.49 -9.45 -20.35
N GLY A 186 -3.12 -8.47 -19.67
CA GLY A 186 -4.38 -7.86 -20.08
C GLY A 186 -5.40 -7.72 -18.95
N PRO A 187 -6.69 -7.52 -19.28
CA PRO A 187 -7.74 -7.35 -18.28
C PRO A 187 -7.91 -8.59 -17.39
N VAL A 188 -8.11 -8.38 -16.09
CA VAL A 188 -8.30 -9.47 -15.10
C VAL A 188 -9.44 -10.40 -15.52
N ASP A 189 -10.57 -9.85 -15.97
CA ASP A 189 -11.75 -10.58 -16.46
C ASP A 189 -11.54 -11.36 -17.77
N LYS A 190 -10.38 -11.23 -18.42
CA LYS A 190 -10.02 -12.01 -19.61
C LYS A 190 -8.98 -13.07 -19.32
N ILE A 191 -8.06 -12.80 -18.40
CA ILE A 191 -6.98 -13.73 -18.09
C ILE A 191 -7.41 -14.73 -17.01
N MET A 192 -7.90 -14.24 -15.87
CA MET A 192 -8.38 -15.08 -14.78
C MET A 192 -9.43 -14.31 -13.97
N PRO A 193 -10.70 -14.40 -14.36
CA PRO A 193 -11.78 -13.65 -13.73
C PRO A 193 -11.90 -13.95 -12.23
N LEU A 194 -12.00 -12.89 -11.42
CA LEU A 194 -12.19 -13.01 -9.98
C LEU A 194 -13.64 -13.30 -9.59
N GLY A 195 -14.60 -13.08 -10.49
CA GLY A 195 -16.02 -13.13 -10.15
C GLY A 195 -16.38 -12.08 -9.10
N ASP A 196 -17.29 -12.41 -8.20
CA ASP A 196 -17.62 -11.53 -7.07
C ASP A 196 -16.53 -11.61 -5.99
N LEU A 197 -15.59 -10.68 -6.05
CA LEU A 197 -14.48 -10.60 -5.10
C LEU A 197 -14.97 -10.25 -3.68
N GLY A 198 -15.98 -9.38 -3.57
CA GLY A 198 -16.56 -8.97 -2.29
C GLY A 198 -17.20 -10.15 -1.57
N ALA A 199 -18.04 -10.91 -2.26
CA ALA A 199 -18.68 -12.09 -1.71
C ALA A 199 -17.68 -13.16 -1.22
N LYS A 200 -16.52 -13.29 -1.88
CA LYS A 200 -15.46 -14.19 -1.41
C LYS A 200 -14.88 -13.72 -0.07
N TYR A 201 -14.57 -12.44 0.07
CA TYR A 201 -14.07 -11.88 1.33
C TYR A 201 -15.12 -11.98 2.45
N GLU A 202 -16.38 -11.67 2.17
CA GLU A 202 -17.49 -11.81 3.12
C GLU A 202 -17.68 -13.26 3.58
N ALA A 203 -17.54 -14.23 2.67
CA ALA A 203 -17.59 -15.65 3.02
C ALA A 203 -16.48 -16.09 3.99
N PHE A 204 -15.34 -15.38 3.99
CA PHE A 204 -14.25 -15.57 4.95
C PHE A 204 -14.35 -14.66 6.19
N GLY A 205 -15.46 -13.94 6.37
CA GLY A 205 -15.75 -13.17 7.57
C GLY A 205 -15.18 -11.74 7.58
N TRP A 206 -14.84 -11.18 6.41
CA TRP A 206 -14.41 -9.80 6.29
C TRP A 206 -15.60 -8.86 6.04
N LYS A 207 -15.52 -7.63 6.57
CA LYS A 207 -16.39 -6.53 6.15
C LYS A 207 -15.81 -5.95 4.85
N VAL A 208 -16.63 -5.87 3.80
CA VAL A 208 -16.24 -5.31 2.50
C VAL A 208 -16.92 -3.96 2.30
N ILE A 209 -16.15 -2.97 1.84
CA ILE A 209 -16.65 -1.62 1.55
C ILE A 209 -16.11 -1.22 0.17
N PRO A 210 -16.94 -1.25 -0.89
CA PRO A 210 -16.55 -0.71 -2.19
C PRO A 210 -16.64 0.82 -2.17
N PHE A 211 -15.66 1.50 -2.77
CA PHE A 211 -15.61 2.96 -2.88
C PHE A 211 -14.75 3.40 -4.08
N ASP A 212 -14.91 4.65 -4.52
CA ASP A 212 -14.03 5.25 -5.52
C ASP A 212 -12.71 5.75 -4.88
N GLY A 213 -11.64 4.99 -5.08
CA GLY A 213 -10.30 5.31 -4.56
C GLY A 213 -9.63 6.55 -5.18
N ASN A 214 -10.22 7.16 -6.22
CA ASN A 214 -9.78 8.45 -6.78
C ASN A 214 -10.66 9.63 -6.37
N ASN A 215 -11.73 9.38 -5.61
CA ASN A 215 -12.48 10.42 -4.93
C ASN A 215 -11.85 10.65 -3.56
N MET A 216 -11.07 11.72 -3.41
CA MET A 216 -10.31 12.00 -2.18
C MET A 216 -11.21 12.10 -0.94
N SER A 217 -12.42 12.68 -1.08
CA SER A 217 -13.32 12.85 0.06
C SER A 217 -13.93 11.51 0.50
N GLU A 218 -14.38 10.71 -0.47
CA GLU A 218 -14.93 9.37 -0.22
C GLU A 218 -13.86 8.41 0.30
N THR A 219 -12.63 8.52 -0.23
CA THR A 219 -11.47 7.79 0.28
C THR A 219 -11.28 8.11 1.75
N VAL A 220 -11.05 9.37 2.13
CA VAL A 220 -10.83 9.80 3.52
C VAL A 220 -11.95 9.30 4.44
N GLU A 221 -13.21 9.41 4.03
CA GLU A 221 -14.36 8.92 4.81
C GLU A 221 -14.35 7.39 4.99
N THR A 222 -13.95 6.63 3.96
CA THR A 222 -14.03 5.17 3.96
C THR A 222 -12.90 4.50 4.75
N ILE A 223 -11.71 5.09 4.77
CA ILE A 223 -10.52 4.52 5.43
C ILE A 223 -10.30 5.02 6.87
N SER A 224 -11.20 5.86 7.39
CA SER A 224 -11.30 6.28 8.80
C SER A 224 -11.92 5.20 9.70
#